data_AF-A0A0D3IWF5-F1
#
_entry.id   AF-A0A0D3IWF5-F1
#
_cell.length_a   1.000
_cell.length_b   1.000
_cell.length_c   1.000
_cell.angle_alpha   90.00
_cell.angle_beta   90.00
_cell.angle_gamma   90.00
#
_symmetry.space_group_name_H-M   'P 1'
#
loop_
_entity.id
_entity.type
_entity.pdbx_description
1 polymer ?
#
loop_
_entity_poly.entity_id
_entity_poly.type
_entity_poly.pdbx_seq_one_letter_code
_entity_poly.pdbx_strand_id
1 'polypeptide(L)' 'MSDPVMAADGHSYERSAIERWLATKSTSPMTGEALENTGLFPNHTLRRMIRETLDR' A
#
# COMPACT_ATOMS: atom_id res chain seq x y z
N MET A 1 -8.05 -6.33 -1.87
CA MET A 1 -7.07 -5.65 -1.01
C MET A 1 -7.37 -6.04 0.42
N SER A 2 -6.68 -7.08 0.90
CA SER A 2 -6.95 -7.78 2.17
C SER A 2 -6.03 -7.32 3.30
N ASP A 3 -4.82 -6.85 2.94
CA ASP A 3 -3.84 -6.29 3.86
C ASP A 3 -3.27 -4.97 3.31
N PRO A 4 -4.04 -3.87 3.46
CA PRO A 4 -3.62 -2.57 2.95
C PRO A 4 -2.50 -1.97 3.79
N VAL A 5 -1.48 -1.47 3.10
CA VAL A 5 -0.32 -0.76 3.69
C VAL A 5 -0.10 0.56 2.99
N MET A 6 0.35 1.56 3.74
CA MET A 6 0.73 2.88 3.26
C MET A 6 2.23 2.94 3.01
N ALA A 7 2.64 3.52 1.87
CA ALA A 7 4.04 3.82 1.57
C ALA A 7 4.36 5.30 1.90
N ALA A 8 5.63 5.70 1.76
CA ALA A 8 6.09 7.06 2.09
C ALA A 8 5.43 8.17 1.26
N ASP A 9 4.81 7.84 0.12
CA ASP A 9 4.05 8.77 -0.72
C ASP A 9 2.61 9.02 -0.22
N GLY A 10 2.20 8.38 0.88
CA GLY A 10 0.86 8.50 1.46
C GLY A 10 -0.20 7.63 0.76
N HIS A 11 0.14 6.94 -0.32
CA HIS A 11 -0.78 6.03 -1.00
C HIS A 11 -0.84 4.67 -0.30
N SER A 12 -1.99 4.02 -0.40
CA SER A 12 -2.20 2.69 0.15
C SER A 12 -2.25 1.63 -0.95
N TYR A 13 -1.54 0.53 -0.72
CA TYR A 13 -1.41 -0.60 -1.64
C TYR A 13 -1.73 -1.91 -0.92
N GLU A 14 -2.03 -2.96 -1.68
CA GLU A 14 -2.00 -4.32 -1.14
C GLU A 14 -0.56 -4.71 -0.79
N ARG A 15 -0.32 -5.18 0.44
CA ARG A 15 1.03 -5.52 0.93
C ARG A 15 1.83 -6.35 -0.05
N SER A 16 1.27 -7.48 -0.48
CA SER A 16 1.96 -8.41 -1.37
C SER A 16 2.32 -7.80 -2.73
N ALA A 17 1.55 -6.83 -3.21
CA ALA A 17 1.81 -6.15 -4.47
C ALA A 17 2.95 -5.13 -4.33
N ILE A 18 2.90 -4.28 -3.31
CA ILE A 18 3.94 -3.27 -3.08
C ILE A 18 5.27 -3.90 -2.67
N GLU A 19 5.28 -4.99 -1.90
CA GLU A 19 6.50 -5.72 -1.57
C GLU A 19 7.20 -6.29 -2.82
N ARG A 20 6.43 -6.84 -3.77
CA ARG A 20 6.99 -7.32 -5.06
C ARG A 20 7.52 -6.18 -5.92
N TRP A 21 6.84 -5.03 -5.91
CA TRP A 21 7.32 -3.85 -6.64
C TRP A 21 8.63 -3.35 -6.05
N LEU A 22 8.68 -3.21 -4.72
CA LEU A 22 9.84 -2.72 -3.98
C LEU A 22 11.06 -3.66 -4.04
N ALA A 23 10.86 -4.93 -4.40
CA ALA A 23 11.96 -5.85 -4.68
C ALA A 23 12.80 -5.45 -5.91
N THR A 24 12.28 -4.60 -6.80
CA THR A 24 12.96 -4.20 -8.05
C THR A 24 13.00 -2.69 -8.28
N LYS A 25 12.18 -1.91 -7.57
CA LYS A 25 12.02 -0.46 -7.80
C LYS A 25 11.86 0.28 -6.48
N SER A 26 12.35 1.50 -6.41
CA SER A 26 12.23 2.36 -5.22
C SER A 26 11.25 3.52 -5.45
N THR A 27 10.24 3.31 -6.29
CA THR A 27 9.30 4.36 -6.73
C THR A 27 7.87 4.04 -6.35
N SER A 28 7.00 5.05 -6.31
CA SER A 28 5.56 4.90 -6.17
C SER A 28 5.00 4.12 -7.36
N PRO A 29 4.25 3.02 -7.14
CA PRO A 29 3.50 2.37 -8.22
C PRO A 29 2.45 3.29 -8.86
N MET A 30 1.93 4.27 -8.12
CA MET A 30 0.84 5.13 -8.58
C MET A 30 1.34 6.34 -9.37
N THR A 31 2.41 6.99 -8.90
CA THR A 31 2.93 8.23 -9.55
C THR A 31 4.21 8.00 -10.35
N GLY A 32 4.94 6.91 -10.10
CA GLY A 32 6.25 6.64 -10.68
C GLY A 32 7.40 7.44 -10.06
N GLU A 33 7.11 8.34 -9.12
CA GLU A 33 8.13 9.15 -8.44
C GLU A 33 8.92 8.34 -7.42
N ALA A 34 10.14 8.76 -7.10
CA ALA A 34 10.97 8.12 -6.08
C ALA A 34 10.30 8.22 -4.70
N LEU A 35 10.26 7.11 -3.96
CA LEU A 35 9.82 7.12 -2.58
C LEU A 35 10.95 7.64 -1.69
N GLU A 36 10.61 8.46 -0.69
CA GLU A 36 11.58 8.92 0.31
C GLU A 36 12.22 7.74 1.05
N ASN A 37 11.42 6.70 1.32
CA ASN A 37 11.87 5.42 1.85
C ASN A 37 10.93 4.29 1.43
N THR A 38 11.39 3.05 1.58
CA THR A 38 10.62 1.84 1.24
C THR A 38 9.84 1.26 2.44
N GLY A 39 9.63 2.06 3.48
CA GLY A 39 8.86 1.67 4.65
C GLY A 39 7.39 1.48 4.32
N LEU A 40 6.79 0.43 4.88
CA LEU A 40 5.38 0.10 4.71
C LEU A 40 4.67 0.08 6.06
N PHE A 41 3.62 0.89 6.19
CA PHE A 41 2.87 1.07 7.42
C PHE A 41 1.47 0.47 7.27
N PRO A 42 0.98 -0.41 8.17
CA PRO A 42 -0.37 -0.96 8.07
C PRO A 42 -1.45 0.13 8.05
N ASN A 43 -2.41 0.04 7.11
CA ASN A 43 -3.56 0.94 7.06
C ASN A 43 -4.80 0.25 7.63
N HIS A 44 -4.91 0.23 8.97
CA HIS A 44 -6.02 -0.43 9.68
C HIS A 44 -7.39 0.16 9.34
N THR A 45 -7.47 1.48 9.17
CA THR A 45 -8.72 2.19 8.84
C THR A 45 -9.24 1.73 7.48
N LEU A 46 -8.39 1.71 6.45
CA LEU A 46 -8.77 1.25 5.11
C LEU A 46 -9.12 -0.24 5.11
N ARG A 47 -8.38 -1.05 5.87
CA ARG A 47 -8.67 -2.49 6.02
C ARG A 47 -10.07 -2.72 6.56
N ARG A 48 -10.47 -1.93 7.56
CA ARG A 48 -11.80 -1.98 8.17
C ARG A 48 -12.88 -1.57 7.16
N MET A 49 -12.70 -0.45 6.48
CA MET A 49 -13.66 0.03 5.47
C MET A 49 -13.88 -0.97 4.34
N ILE A 50 -12.80 -1.61 3.84
CA ILE A 50 -12.90 -2.63 2.79
C ILE A 50 -13.72 -3.83 3.28
N ARG A 51 -13.47 -4.32 4.50
CA ARG A 51 -14.22 -5.44 5.08
C ARG A 51 -15.70 -5.10 5.24
N GLU A 52 -16.00 -3.96 5.84
CA GLU A 52 -17.39 -3.49 6.03
C GLU A 52 -18.15 -3.31 4.71
N THR A 53 -17.44 -2.97 3.63
CA THR A 53 -18.03 -2.84 2.28
C THR A 53 -18.29 -4.20 1.62
N LEU A 54 -17.43 -5.20 1.86
CA LEU A 54 -17.58 -6.54 1.29
C LEU A 54 -18.66 -7.38 1.98
N ASP A 55 -19.00 -7.03 3.23
CA ASP A 55 -20.05 -7.68 4.02
C ASP A 55 -21.47 -7.13 3.72
N ARG A 56 -21.59 -6.20 2.75
CA ARG A 56 -22.85 -5.64 2.23
C ARG A 56 -23.21 -6.22 0.88
#